data_AF-A0A918TB80-F1
#
_entry.id   AF-A0A918TB80-F1
#
_cell.length_a   1.000
_cell.length_b   1.000
_cell.length_c   1.000
_cell.angle_alpha   90.00
_cell.angle_beta   90.00
_cell.angle_gamma   90.00
#
_symmetry.space_group_name_H-M   'P 1'
#
loop_
_entity.id
_entity.type
_entity.pdbx_description
1 polymer ?
#
loop_
_entity_poly.entity_id
_entity_poly.type
_entity_poly.pdbx_seq_one_letter_code
_entity_poly.pdbx_strand_id
1 'polypeptide(L)'
;MLGRYEVAGRPVTSSKTMEFITALAAAGGSMSRDGLHHRIYERDVSASTLPTLAYRARRLGIDVRYEPLGRRYVLGKPVTVDALKVLGLLKAGRPTDALVLYHGPCLPECDSPFALSLRQTLEDQLVRAVLDSGDQELVKAASRMIDHWELAEPTAAGDDPFSAVLSDSYLRSMGMSSGGR
;
A
#
# COMPACT_ATOMS: atom_id res chain seq x y z
N MET A 1 1.37 -11.10 1.58
CA MET A 1 1.83 -9.70 1.55
C MET A 1 0.67 -8.72 1.74
N LEU A 2 -0.44 -9.19 2.31
CA LEU A 2 -1.49 -8.40 2.96
C LEU A 2 -1.73 -9.06 4.31
N GLY A 3 -1.44 -8.35 5.41
CA GLY A 3 -1.54 -8.86 6.79
C GLY A 3 -0.47 -9.89 7.21
N ARG A 4 -0.08 -10.82 6.33
CA ARG A 4 0.92 -11.87 6.60
C ARG A 4 1.94 -12.09 5.49
N TYR A 5 3.12 -12.56 5.88
CA TYR A 5 4.22 -12.91 4.98
C TYR A 5 4.17 -14.39 4.61
N GLU A 6 3.75 -14.68 3.39
CA GLU A 6 3.67 -16.04 2.86
C GLU A 6 4.21 -16.12 1.44
N VAL A 7 4.82 -17.26 1.10
CA VAL A 7 5.21 -17.63 -0.26
C VAL A 7 4.66 -19.03 -0.54
N ALA A 8 3.82 -19.16 -1.57
CA ALA A 8 3.15 -20.41 -1.91
C ALA A 8 2.45 -21.09 -0.71
N GLY A 9 1.78 -20.28 0.13
CA GLY A 9 1.07 -20.75 1.34
C GLY A 9 1.96 -21.12 2.52
N ARG A 10 3.28 -20.91 2.42
CA ARG A 10 4.22 -21.15 3.53
C ARG A 10 4.58 -19.83 4.22
N PRO A 11 4.53 -19.75 5.56
CA PRO A 11 4.90 -18.54 6.28
C PRO A 11 6.39 -18.22 6.10
N VAL A 12 6.70 -16.94 6.03
CA VAL A 12 8.06 -16.40 5.88
C VAL A 12 8.33 -15.41 7.00
N THR A 13 9.44 -15.58 7.70
CA THR A 13 9.80 -14.74 8.85
C THR A 13 10.53 -13.45 8.46
N SER A 14 11.07 -13.36 7.24
CA SER A 14 11.85 -12.20 6.82
C SER A 14 11.01 -11.19 6.04
N SER A 15 10.42 -10.24 6.77
CA SER A 15 9.71 -9.07 6.23
C SER A 15 10.51 -8.33 5.15
N LYS A 16 11.80 -8.07 5.41
CA LYS A 16 12.70 -7.40 4.46
C LYS A 16 12.97 -8.20 3.16
N THR A 17 13.01 -9.53 3.23
CA THR A 17 13.14 -10.37 2.01
C THR A 17 11.86 -10.30 1.19
N MET A 18 10.72 -10.34 1.87
CA MET A 18 9.42 -10.20 1.25
C MET A 18 9.29 -8.81 0.58
N GLU A 19 9.71 -7.74 1.25
CA GLU A 19 9.74 -6.37 0.71
C GLU A 19 10.58 -6.25 -0.56
N PHE A 20 11.76 -6.86 -0.58
CA PHE A 20 12.62 -6.93 -1.76
C PHE A 20 11.94 -7.60 -2.95
N ILE A 21 11.25 -8.72 -2.73
CA ILE A 21 10.51 -9.43 -3.79
C ILE A 21 9.38 -8.54 -4.32
N THR A 22 8.61 -7.91 -3.43
CA THR A 22 7.50 -7.04 -3.80
C THR A 22 7.96 -5.80 -4.56
N ALA A 23 9.08 -5.19 -4.17
CA ALA A 23 9.66 -4.05 -4.87
C ALA A 23 10.09 -4.40 -6.30
N LEU A 24 10.68 -5.58 -6.51
CA LEU A 24 11.01 -6.08 -7.84
C LEU A 24 9.76 -6.34 -8.67
N ALA A 25 8.77 -7.04 -8.12
CA ALA A 25 7.52 -7.32 -8.81
C ALA A 25 6.78 -6.03 -9.21
N ALA A 26 6.73 -5.04 -8.30
CA ALA A 26 6.14 -3.72 -8.56
C ALA A 26 6.88 -2.93 -9.65
N ALA A 27 8.18 -3.18 -9.83
CA ALA A 27 8.99 -2.60 -10.90
C ALA A 27 8.93 -3.40 -12.21
N GLY A 28 7.97 -4.32 -12.37
CA GLY A 28 7.87 -5.15 -13.57
C GLY A 28 8.92 -6.27 -13.64
N GLY A 29 9.53 -6.61 -12.51
CA GLY A 29 10.46 -7.73 -12.37
C GLY A 29 11.93 -7.39 -12.61
N SER A 30 12.30 -6.15 -12.92
CA SER A 30 13.71 -5.75 -13.08
C SER A 30 13.98 -4.37 -12.50
N MET A 31 14.96 -4.24 -11.63
CA MET A 31 15.36 -2.94 -11.06
C MET A 31 16.87 -2.84 -10.86
N SER A 32 17.43 -1.64 -11.04
CA SER A 32 18.83 -1.39 -10.70
C SER A 32 19.09 -1.60 -9.22
N ARG A 33 20.31 -2.02 -8.87
CA ARG A 33 20.77 -2.17 -7.49
C ARG A 33 20.57 -0.88 -6.70
N ASP A 34 20.96 0.25 -7.27
CA ASP A 34 20.90 1.55 -6.61
C ASP A 34 19.43 2.02 -6.47
N GLY A 35 18.57 1.76 -7.46
CA GLY A 35 17.14 2.05 -7.35
C GLY A 35 16.41 1.17 -6.32
N LEU A 36 16.80 -0.11 -6.22
CA LEU A 36 16.27 -1.04 -5.22
C LEU A 36 16.72 -0.68 -3.81
N HIS A 37 17.96 -0.22 -3.68
CA HIS A 37 18.49 0.31 -2.42
C HIS A 37 17.68 1.53 -1.97
N HIS A 38 17.53 2.55 -2.83
CA HIS A 38 16.78 3.77 -2.51
C HIS A 38 15.31 3.51 -2.15
N ARG A 39 14.67 2.52 -2.78
CA ARG A 39 13.28 2.17 -2.46
C ARG A 39 13.10 1.53 -1.09
N ILE A 40 14.02 0.67 -0.67
CA ILE A 40 13.86 -0.22 0.50
C ILE A 40 14.61 0.30 1.73
N TYR A 41 15.56 1.21 1.53
CA TYR A 41 16.42 1.76 2.57
C TYR A 41 16.50 3.28 2.46
N GLU A 42 16.29 3.96 3.59
CA GLU A 42 16.47 5.41 3.72
C GLU A 42 17.93 5.80 3.98
N ARG A 43 18.76 4.82 4.34
CA ARG A 43 20.17 5.00 4.70
C ARG A 43 21.06 4.06 3.92
N ASP A 44 22.33 4.40 3.84
CA ASP A 44 23.33 3.50 3.31
C ASP A 44 23.40 2.21 4.13
N VAL A 45 23.39 1.08 3.43
CA VAL A 45 23.55 -0.25 4.02
C VAL A 45 24.75 -0.93 3.40
N SER A 46 25.23 -2.01 4.04
CA SER A 46 26.39 -2.74 3.53
C SER A 46 26.14 -3.24 2.10
N ALA A 47 27.22 -3.32 1.32
CA ALA A 47 27.16 -3.80 -0.06
C ALA A 47 26.61 -5.23 -0.18
N SER A 48 26.69 -6.04 0.89
CA SER A 48 26.19 -7.42 0.95
C SER A 48 24.70 -7.55 1.29
N THR A 49 24.02 -6.43 1.59
CA THR A 49 22.61 -6.44 2.00
C THR A 49 21.68 -6.97 0.89
N LEU A 50 21.68 -6.34 -0.29
CA LEU A 50 20.86 -6.79 -1.42
C LEU A 50 21.23 -8.20 -1.93
N PRO A 51 22.52 -8.58 -2.04
CA PRO A 51 22.89 -9.97 -2.33
C PRO A 51 22.31 -10.98 -1.32
N THR A 52 22.27 -10.63 -0.04
CA THR A 52 21.70 -11.48 1.02
C THR A 52 20.18 -11.64 0.85
N LEU A 53 19.47 -10.55 0.55
CA LEU A 53 18.02 -10.62 0.28
C LEU A 53 17.72 -11.45 -0.97
N ALA A 54 18.49 -11.27 -2.05
CA ALA A 54 18.35 -12.08 -3.27
C ALA A 54 18.61 -13.57 -2.99
N TYR A 55 19.63 -13.90 -2.18
CA TYR A 55 19.88 -15.27 -1.75
C TYR A 55 18.70 -15.85 -0.96
N ARG A 56 18.16 -15.10 0.01
CA ARG A 56 16.98 -15.54 0.79
C ARG A 56 15.74 -15.71 -0.09
N ALA A 57 15.51 -14.81 -1.05
CA ALA A 57 14.42 -14.94 -2.01
C ALA A 57 14.53 -16.25 -2.82
N ARG A 58 15.74 -16.61 -3.28
CA ARG A 58 15.97 -17.91 -3.94
C ARG A 58 15.66 -19.10 -3.05
N ARG A 59 15.99 -19.03 -1.76
CA ARG A 59 15.62 -20.08 -0.78
C ARG A 59 14.11 -20.21 -0.58
N LEU A 60 13.34 -19.17 -0.89
CA LEU A 60 11.89 -19.20 -0.92
C LEU A 60 11.32 -19.67 -2.27
N GLY A 61 12.18 -20.08 -3.21
CA GLY A 61 11.76 -20.53 -4.55
C GLY A 61 11.55 -19.41 -5.56
N ILE A 62 11.91 -18.17 -5.23
CA ILE A 62 11.82 -17.05 -6.16
C ILE A 62 13.10 -16.96 -6.99
N ASP A 63 13.00 -17.16 -8.30
CA ASP A 63 14.13 -17.01 -9.22
C ASP A 63 14.50 -15.54 -9.38
N VAL A 64 15.50 -15.10 -8.61
CA VAL A 64 16.09 -13.76 -8.71
C VAL A 64 17.52 -13.89 -9.20
N ARG A 65 17.90 -13.15 -10.24
CA ARG A 65 19.27 -13.10 -10.75
C ARG A 65 19.83 -11.69 -10.62
N TYR A 66 21.15 -11.59 -10.45
CA TYR A 66 21.85 -10.32 -10.54
C TYR A 66 22.55 -10.27 -11.90
N GLU A 67 22.26 -9.23 -12.66
CA GLU A 67 22.87 -8.95 -13.95
C GLU A 67 23.99 -7.92 -13.75
N PRO A 68 25.27 -8.32 -13.88
CA PRO A 68 26.39 -7.41 -13.68
C PRO A 68 26.37 -6.24 -14.67
N LEU A 69 26.04 -6.54 -15.93
CA LEU A 69 25.82 -5.53 -16.95
C LEU A 69 24.53 -4.76 -16.63
N GLY A 70 24.67 -3.47 -16.31
CA GLY A 70 23.55 -2.64 -15.86
C GLY A 70 23.28 -2.70 -14.35
N ARG A 71 23.97 -3.57 -13.60
CA ARG A 71 23.92 -3.68 -12.13
C ARG A 71 22.49 -3.84 -11.60
N ARG A 72 21.74 -4.81 -12.13
CA ARG A 72 20.29 -4.98 -11.86
C ARG A 72 19.98 -6.31 -11.18
N TYR A 73 18.90 -6.32 -10.42
CA TYR A 73 18.24 -7.55 -9.98
C TYR A 73 17.02 -7.80 -10.87
N VAL A 74 16.88 -9.04 -11.32
CA VAL A 74 15.85 -9.46 -12.29
C VAL A 74 15.17 -10.73 -11.81
N LEU A 75 13.84 -10.73 -11.85
CA LEU A 75 13.02 -11.92 -11.65
C LEU A 75 13.05 -12.76 -12.94
N GLY A 76 13.41 -14.03 -12.82
CA GLY A 76 13.45 -14.93 -13.98
C GLY A 76 12.07 -15.32 -14.50
N LYS A 77 11.03 -15.15 -13.68
CA LYS A 77 9.61 -15.34 -14.04
C LYS A 77 8.76 -14.28 -13.34
N PRO A 78 7.60 -13.91 -13.89
CA PRO A 78 6.65 -13.06 -13.18
C PRO A 78 6.30 -13.66 -11.80
N VAL A 79 6.34 -12.81 -10.77
CA VAL A 79 5.93 -13.17 -9.41
C VAL A 79 4.62 -12.46 -9.11
N THR A 80 3.59 -13.22 -8.77
CA THR A 80 2.33 -12.66 -8.32
C THR A 80 2.44 -12.24 -6.86
N VAL A 81 2.10 -10.99 -6.59
CA VAL A 81 1.99 -10.43 -5.23
C VAL A 81 0.53 -10.05 -5.01
N ASP A 82 -0.06 -10.50 -3.91
CA ASP A 82 -1.45 -10.24 -3.54
C ASP A 82 -1.79 -8.74 -3.54
N ALA A 83 -0.95 -7.89 -2.96
CA ALA A 83 -1.12 -6.43 -2.97
C ALA A 83 -1.16 -5.86 -4.41
N LEU A 84 -0.29 -6.33 -5.30
CA LEU A 84 -0.29 -5.90 -6.71
C LEU A 84 -1.51 -6.46 -7.47
N LYS A 85 -2.01 -7.63 -7.09
CA LYS A 85 -3.24 -8.21 -7.62
C LYS A 85 -4.46 -7.39 -7.20
N VAL A 86 -4.53 -6.95 -5.94
CA VAL A 86 -5.57 -6.03 -5.43
C VAL A 86 -5.58 -4.75 -6.26
N LEU A 87 -4.43 -4.09 -6.43
CA LEU A 87 -4.32 -2.91 -7.29
C LEU A 87 -4.76 -3.18 -8.74
N GLY A 88 -4.47 -4.36 -9.27
CA GLY A 88 -4.93 -4.78 -10.60
C GLY A 88 -6.46 -4.92 -10.68
N LEU A 89 -7.11 -5.48 -9.66
CA LEU A 89 -8.56 -5.61 -9.58
C LEU A 89 -9.25 -4.26 -9.44
N LEU A 90 -8.69 -3.36 -8.63
CA LEU A 90 -9.19 -1.99 -8.49
C LEU A 90 -9.15 -1.22 -9.80
N LYS A 91 -8.04 -1.31 -10.54
CA LYS A 91 -7.93 -0.75 -11.89
C LYS A 91 -8.92 -1.34 -12.89
N ALA A 92 -9.34 -2.59 -12.68
CA ALA A 92 -10.34 -3.26 -13.49
C ALA A 92 -11.79 -2.97 -13.04
N GLY A 93 -12.01 -2.09 -12.06
CA GLY A 93 -13.34 -1.77 -11.54
C GLY A 93 -13.97 -2.90 -10.73
N ARG A 94 -13.17 -3.72 -10.06
CA ARG A 94 -13.62 -4.90 -9.29
C ARG A 94 -13.34 -4.75 -7.78
N PRO A 95 -13.95 -3.76 -7.10
CA PRO A 95 -13.67 -3.47 -5.68
C PRO A 95 -14.06 -4.61 -4.74
N THR A 96 -15.15 -5.34 -5.03
CA THR A 96 -15.57 -6.50 -4.23
C THR A 96 -14.51 -7.59 -4.22
N ASP A 97 -13.99 -7.97 -5.39
CA ASP A 97 -12.92 -8.98 -5.49
C ASP A 97 -11.61 -8.50 -4.85
N ALA A 98 -11.32 -7.20 -4.95
CA ALA A 98 -10.16 -6.58 -4.34
C ALA A 98 -10.24 -6.66 -2.80
N LEU A 99 -11.40 -6.34 -2.22
CA LEU A 99 -11.62 -6.37 -0.77
C LEU A 99 -11.56 -7.81 -0.23
N VAL A 100 -12.10 -8.80 -0.95
CA VAL A 100 -12.01 -10.22 -0.56
C VAL A 100 -10.56 -10.70 -0.44
N LEU A 101 -9.66 -10.18 -1.28
CA LEU A 101 -8.23 -10.50 -1.20
C LEU A 101 -7.47 -9.66 -0.17
N TYR A 102 -8.06 -8.59 0.34
CA TYR A 102 -7.44 -7.75 1.35
C TYR A 102 -7.52 -8.44 2.70
N HIS A 103 -6.38 -8.87 3.24
CA HIS A 103 -6.30 -9.55 4.55
C HIS A 103 -5.63 -8.70 5.63
N GLY A 104 -5.48 -7.40 5.37
CA GLY A 104 -4.80 -6.44 6.23
C GLY A 104 -3.71 -5.68 5.49
N PRO A 105 -3.00 -4.78 6.21
CA PRO A 105 -2.08 -3.84 5.60
C PRO A 105 -0.98 -4.52 4.78
N CYS A 106 -0.58 -3.91 3.67
CA CYS A 106 0.55 -4.38 2.89
C CYS A 106 1.84 -4.13 3.67
N LEU A 107 2.73 -5.13 3.72
CA LEU A 107 4.08 -4.99 4.30
C LEU A 107 4.06 -4.40 5.74
N PRO A 108 3.24 -4.90 6.68
CA PRO A 108 2.94 -4.19 7.93
C PRO A 108 4.14 -3.92 8.84
N GLU A 109 5.21 -4.72 8.71
CA GLU A 109 6.45 -4.57 9.50
C GLU A 109 7.55 -3.78 8.78
N CYS A 110 7.24 -3.18 7.63
CA CYS A 110 8.20 -2.45 6.82
C CYS A 110 7.84 -0.96 6.74
N ASP A 111 8.82 -0.13 7.08
CA ASP A 111 8.69 1.33 7.09
C ASP A 111 9.54 2.00 6.01
N SER A 112 9.97 1.25 4.98
CA SER A 112 10.69 1.89 3.88
C SER A 112 9.78 2.83 3.08
N PRO A 113 10.35 3.79 2.33
CA PRO A 113 9.58 4.66 1.45
C PRO A 113 8.69 3.86 0.48
N PHE A 114 9.19 2.71 -0.01
CA PHE A 114 8.41 1.82 -0.87
C PHE A 114 7.24 1.17 -0.15
N ALA A 115 7.45 0.61 1.04
CA ALA A 115 6.38 -0.07 1.79
C ALA A 115 5.28 0.90 2.20
N LEU A 116 5.65 2.08 2.71
CA LEU A 116 4.72 3.13 3.08
C LEU A 116 3.90 3.61 1.87
N SER A 117 4.59 3.95 0.77
CA SER A 117 3.92 4.41 -0.46
C SER A 117 2.99 3.36 -1.06
N LEU A 118 3.41 2.10 -1.09
CA LEU A 118 2.59 1.00 -1.62
C LEU A 118 1.35 0.76 -0.75
N ARG A 119 1.50 0.77 0.57
CA ARG A 119 0.39 0.59 1.52
C ARG A 119 -0.64 1.70 1.37
N GLN A 120 -0.19 2.96 1.44
CA GLN A 120 -1.06 4.13 1.27
C GLN A 120 -1.81 4.08 -0.07
N THR A 121 -1.08 3.86 -1.17
CA THR A 121 -1.68 3.79 -2.51
C THR A 121 -2.75 2.70 -2.61
N LEU A 122 -2.52 1.55 -1.99
CA LEU A 122 -3.45 0.44 -2.01
C LEU A 122 -4.70 0.74 -1.20
N GLU A 123 -4.54 1.25 0.02
CA GLU A 123 -5.65 1.58 0.91
C GLU A 123 -6.50 2.72 0.33
N ASP A 124 -5.88 3.80 -0.16
CA ASP A 124 -6.59 4.93 -0.79
C ASP A 124 -7.41 4.48 -2.01
N GLN A 125 -6.81 3.66 -2.89
CA GLN A 125 -7.52 3.18 -4.08
C GLN A 125 -8.65 2.21 -3.71
N LEU A 126 -8.45 1.38 -2.68
CA LEU A 126 -9.47 0.44 -2.22
C LEU A 126 -10.65 1.19 -1.61
N VAL A 127 -10.39 2.12 -0.69
CA VAL A 127 -11.40 2.98 -0.06
C VAL A 127 -12.19 3.73 -1.12
N ARG A 128 -11.51 4.42 -2.03
CA ARG A 128 -12.15 5.17 -3.10
C ARG A 128 -13.01 4.29 -4.00
N ALA A 129 -12.50 3.14 -4.44
CA ALA A 129 -13.27 2.24 -5.31
C ALA A 129 -14.48 1.62 -4.59
N VAL A 130 -14.39 1.39 -3.27
CA VAL A 130 -15.50 0.92 -2.46
C VAL A 130 -16.57 2.01 -2.32
N LEU A 131 -16.17 3.25 -2.03
CA LEU A 131 -17.11 4.39 -1.95
C LEU A 131 -17.78 4.67 -3.31
N ASP A 132 -16.99 4.70 -4.39
CA ASP A 132 -17.47 4.94 -5.76
C ASP A 132 -18.43 3.83 -6.24
N SER A 133 -18.39 2.63 -5.63
CA SER A 133 -19.33 1.55 -5.97
C SER A 133 -20.76 1.81 -5.51
N GLY A 134 -20.95 2.66 -4.48
CA GLY A 134 -22.24 2.90 -3.85
C GLY A 134 -22.80 1.71 -3.04
N ASP A 135 -22.09 0.60 -2.93
CA ASP A 135 -22.50 -0.59 -2.19
C ASP A 135 -22.24 -0.41 -0.68
N GLN A 136 -23.32 -0.16 0.07
CA GLN A 136 -23.28 0.06 1.52
C GLN A 136 -22.75 -1.15 2.30
N GLU A 137 -22.99 -2.37 1.83
CA GLU A 137 -22.46 -3.56 2.49
C GLU A 137 -20.97 -3.70 2.25
N LEU A 138 -20.49 -3.31 1.06
CA LEU A 138 -19.07 -3.26 0.75
C LEU A 138 -18.34 -2.18 1.57
N VAL A 139 -18.94 -1.00 1.75
CA VAL A 139 -18.41 0.07 2.62
C VAL A 139 -18.29 -0.41 4.07
N LYS A 140 -19.35 -1.01 4.63
CA LYS A 140 -19.32 -1.59 5.98
C LYS A 140 -18.31 -2.72 6.13
N ALA A 141 -18.09 -3.51 5.08
CA ALA A 141 -17.07 -4.55 5.09
C ALA A 141 -15.67 -3.93 5.13
N ALA A 142 -15.41 -2.89 4.32
CA ALA A 142 -14.13 -2.20 4.28
C ALA A 142 -13.81 -1.48 5.60
N SER A 143 -14.78 -0.81 6.23
CA SER A 143 -14.58 -0.06 7.49
C SER A 143 -14.19 -0.94 8.67
N ARG A 144 -14.50 -2.24 8.64
CA ARG A 144 -14.04 -3.22 9.64
C ARG A 144 -12.58 -3.63 9.47
N MET A 145 -12.01 -3.40 8.29
CA MET A 145 -10.69 -3.91 7.90
C MET A 145 -9.65 -2.81 7.73
N ILE A 146 -10.09 -1.59 7.41
CA ILE A 146 -9.26 -0.44 7.09
C ILE A 146 -9.70 0.72 7.97
N ASP A 147 -8.80 1.18 8.83
CA ASP A 147 -8.98 2.39 9.60
C ASP A 147 -8.65 3.61 8.72
N HIS A 148 -9.63 4.00 7.89
CA HIS A 148 -9.50 5.13 6.98
C HIS A 148 -10.60 6.16 7.25
N TRP A 149 -10.21 7.43 7.34
CA TRP A 149 -11.12 8.51 7.72
C TRP A 149 -12.35 8.63 6.79
N GLU A 150 -12.22 8.36 5.49
CA GLU A 150 -13.34 8.37 4.53
C GLU A 150 -14.34 7.21 4.71
N LEU A 151 -13.94 6.14 5.39
CA LEU A 151 -14.81 5.01 5.72
C LEU A 151 -15.44 5.14 7.10
N ALA A 152 -15.01 6.11 7.90
CA ALA A 152 -15.76 6.48 9.09
C ALA A 152 -17.14 6.92 8.60
N GLU A 153 -18.20 6.24 9.05
CA GLU A 153 -19.55 6.68 8.71
C GLU A 153 -19.65 8.17 9.01
N PRO A 154 -20.18 9.00 8.09
CA PRO A 154 -20.57 10.33 8.48
C PRO A 154 -21.61 10.11 9.57
N THR A 155 -21.22 10.34 10.83
CA THR A 155 -22.15 10.43 11.94
C THR A 155 -23.28 11.31 11.45
N ALA A 156 -24.47 10.73 11.31
CA ALA A 156 -25.59 11.35 10.64
C ALA A 156 -25.95 12.69 11.29
N ALA A 157 -25.36 13.76 10.77
CA ALA A 157 -25.74 15.16 10.87
C ALA A 157 -24.76 15.90 9.96
N GLY A 158 -25.28 16.58 8.95
CA GLY A 158 -24.44 17.25 7.95
C GLY A 158 -23.49 18.24 8.60
N ASP A 159 -22.20 17.95 8.52
CA ASP A 159 -21.14 18.92 8.70
C ASP A 159 -20.10 18.65 7.62
N ASP A 160 -20.03 19.58 6.67
CA ASP A 160 -18.89 19.71 5.79
C ASP A 160 -17.64 19.88 6.67
N PRO A 161 -16.65 18.97 6.60
CA PRO A 161 -15.46 19.03 7.45
C PRO A 161 -14.63 20.30 7.24
N PHE A 162 -14.81 21.01 6.11
CA PHE A 162 -14.22 22.33 5.89
C PHE A 162 -15.04 23.49 6.47
N SER A 163 -16.34 23.31 6.76
CA SER A 163 -17.19 24.35 7.33
C SER A 163 -17.06 24.47 8.85
N ALA A 164 -16.66 23.41 9.54
CA ALA A 164 -16.57 23.38 11.01
C ALA A 164 -15.31 24.07 11.59
N VAL A 165 -14.32 24.41 10.75
CA VAL A 165 -13.03 24.97 11.20
C VAL A 165 -13.01 26.52 11.18
N LEU A 166 -14.07 27.17 10.70
CA LEU A 166 -14.21 28.62 10.85
C LEU A 166 -14.75 28.94 12.24
N SER A 167 -13.84 29.09 13.21
CA SER A 167 -14.20 29.56 14.54
C SER A 167 -14.94 30.89 14.47
N ASP A 168 -15.87 31.12 15.39
CA ASP A 168 -16.67 32.36 15.50
C ASP A 168 -15.79 33.63 15.64
N SER A 169 -14.53 33.48 16.07
CA SER A 169 -13.50 34.52 16.06
C SER A 169 -12.97 34.86 14.66
N TYR A 170 -12.87 33.88 13.75
CA TYR A 170 -12.41 34.05 12.37
C TYR A 170 -13.46 34.76 11.51
N LEU A 171 -14.74 34.39 11.65
CA LEU A 171 -15.86 35.05 10.97
C LEU A 171 -16.06 36.50 11.42
N ARG A 172 -15.89 36.79 12.72
CA ARG A 172 -15.86 38.18 13.22
C ARG A 172 -14.71 38.99 12.66
N SER A 173 -13.53 38.38 12.45
CA SER A 173 -12.37 39.09 11.88
C SER A 173 -12.56 39.50 10.42
N MET A 174 -13.43 38.80 9.67
CA MET A 174 -13.78 39.12 8.28
C MET A 174 -15.02 40.00 8.12
N GLY A 175 -15.63 40.47 9.23
CA GLY A 175 -16.78 41.39 9.17
C GLY A 175 -18.08 40.76 8.66
N MET A 176 -18.17 39.43 8.62
CA MET A 176 -19.35 38.70 8.16
C MET A 176 -20.26 38.41 9.35
N SER A 177 -21.35 39.16 9.47
CA SER A 177 -22.43 38.93 10.45
C SER A 177 -23.32 37.79 9.96
N SER A 178 -23.52 36.75 10.79
CA SER A 178 -24.64 35.83 10.61
C SER A 178 -25.94 36.57 10.95
N GLY A 179 -26.53 37.19 9.93
CA GLY A 179 -27.87 37.77 10.01
C GLY A 179 -28.89 36.69 10.36
N GLY A 180 -29.53 36.84 11.52
CA GLY A 180 -30.42 35.82 12.09
C GLY A 180 -31.87 35.85 11.59
N ARG A 181 -32.61 34.80 11.95
CA ARG A 181 -33.73 34.79 12.90
C ARG A 181 -34.06 33.37 13.28
#